data_AF-A0A9E6FB69-F1
#
_entry.id   AF-A0A9E6FB69-F1
#
_cell.length_a   1.000
_cell.length_b   1.000
_cell.length_c   1.000
_cell.angle_alpha   90.00
_cell.angle_beta   90.00
_cell.angle_gamma   90.00
#
_symmetry.space_group_name_H-M   'P 1'
#
loop_
_entity.id
_entity.type
_entity.pdbx_description
1 polymer ?
#
loop_
_entity_poly.entity_id
_entity_poly.type
_entity_poly.pdbx_seq_one_letter_code
_entity_poly.pdbx_strand_id
1 'polypeptide(L)'
;MRNKQFHFFLLEFSLSLIILSVSLVGAFTIFTSAAKLHKESEVLRKLSEEIMMNAEALRNPMTLWPVENELKTIITTYDLNGYPSSTKIKYTLSITYDARSDFHEAEIILTDKEDNALLTLKVNVLSEVNP
;
A
#
# COMPACT_ATOMS: atom_id res chain seq x y z
N MET A 1 -55.89 -31.71 -13.88
CA MET A 1 -54.80 -31.54 -12.89
C MET A 1 -53.45 -31.14 -13.50
N ARG A 2 -53.17 -31.43 -14.79
CA ARG A 2 -51.88 -31.18 -15.47
C ARG A 2 -51.41 -29.70 -15.52
N ASN A 3 -52.33 -28.74 -15.72
CA ASN A 3 -51.95 -27.33 -15.83
C ASN A 3 -51.52 -26.67 -14.51
N LYS A 4 -52.04 -27.13 -13.37
CA LYS A 4 -51.68 -26.54 -12.06
C LYS A 4 -50.26 -26.94 -11.66
N GLN A 5 -49.88 -28.21 -11.86
CA GLN A 5 -48.53 -28.70 -11.58
C GLN A 5 -47.47 -28.01 -12.44
N PHE A 6 -47.76 -27.74 -13.71
CA PHE A 6 -46.83 -27.00 -14.58
C PHE A 6 -46.65 -25.54 -14.15
N HIS A 7 -47.71 -24.89 -13.66
CA HIS A 7 -47.63 -23.53 -13.15
C HIS A 7 -46.79 -23.43 -11.86
N PHE A 8 -46.96 -24.38 -10.95
CA PHE A 8 -46.11 -24.47 -9.75
C PHE A 8 -44.64 -24.71 -10.10
N PHE A 9 -44.35 -25.58 -11.07
CA PHE A 9 -42.99 -25.82 -11.55
C PHE A 9 -42.33 -24.55 -12.11
N LEU A 10 -43.03 -23.79 -12.95
CA LEU A 10 -42.50 -22.52 -13.48
C LEU A 10 -42.22 -21.50 -12.37
N LEU A 11 -43.09 -21.45 -11.36
CA LEU A 11 -42.95 -20.55 -10.23
C LEU A 11 -41.73 -20.94 -9.37
N GLU A 12 -41.56 -22.22 -9.04
CA GLU A 12 -40.37 -22.72 -8.33
C GLU A 12 -39.07 -22.51 -9.12
N PHE A 13 -39.11 -22.72 -10.44
CA PHE A 13 -37.96 -22.47 -11.32
C PHE A 13 -37.58 -20.99 -11.35
N SER A 14 -38.55 -20.09 -11.47
CA SER A 14 -38.33 -18.64 -11.44
C SER A 14 -37.78 -18.18 -10.09
N LEU A 15 -38.29 -18.74 -8.99
CA LEU A 15 -37.80 -18.45 -7.64
C LEU A 15 -36.35 -18.92 -7.46
N SER A 16 -36.03 -20.12 -7.96
CA SER A 16 -34.68 -20.67 -7.92
C SER A 16 -33.70 -19.80 -8.71
N LEU A 17 -34.11 -19.30 -9.88
CA LEU A 17 -33.33 -18.35 -10.69
C LEU A 17 -33.08 -17.03 -9.96
N ILE A 18 -34.08 -16.50 -9.26
CA ILE A 18 -33.94 -15.27 -8.47
C ILE A 18 -32.95 -15.48 -7.34
N ILE A 19 -33.08 -16.57 -6.58
CA ILE A 19 -32.16 -16.91 -5.47
C ILE A 19 -30.73 -17.07 -6.00
N LEU A 20 -30.56 -17.77 -7.13
CA LEU A 20 -29.25 -17.95 -7.75
C LEU A 20 -28.64 -16.62 -8.17
N SER A 21 -29.44 -15.72 -8.77
CA SER A 21 -28.98 -14.42 -9.23
C SER A 21 -28.53 -13.54 -8.06
N VAL A 22 -29.33 -13.47 -6.99
CA VAL A 22 -28.99 -12.71 -5.78
C VAL A 22 -27.71 -13.26 -5.13
N SER A 23 -27.61 -14.58 -5.02
CA SER A 23 -26.42 -15.24 -4.47
C SER A 23 -25.17 -14.94 -5.29
N LEU A 24 -25.28 -14.97 -6.62
CA LEU A 24 -24.18 -14.68 -7.53
C LEU A 24 -23.70 -13.22 -7.39
N VAL A 25 -24.63 -12.27 -7.36
CA VAL A 25 -24.32 -10.84 -7.16
C VAL A 25 -23.65 -10.61 -5.81
N GLY A 26 -24.15 -11.24 -4.75
CA GLY A 26 -23.55 -11.18 -3.42
C GLY A 26 -22.12 -11.73 -3.40
N ALA A 27 -21.92 -12.94 -3.94
CA ALA A 27 -20.61 -13.57 -4.04
C ALA A 27 -19.61 -12.73 -4.86
N PHE A 28 -20.07 -12.17 -5.98
CA PHE A 28 -19.23 -11.32 -6.83
C PHE A 28 -18.81 -10.03 -6.12
N THR A 29 -19.70 -9.41 -5.34
CA THR A 29 -19.38 -8.21 -4.56
C THR A 29 -18.33 -8.49 -3.49
N ILE A 30 -18.45 -9.62 -2.78
CA ILE A 30 -17.46 -10.04 -1.78
C ILE A 30 -16.11 -10.32 -2.44
N PHE A 31 -16.11 -11.06 -3.56
CA PHE A 31 -14.91 -11.41 -4.30
C PHE A 31 -14.15 -10.17 -4.80
N THR A 32 -14.84 -9.21 -5.41
CA THR A 32 -14.21 -7.98 -5.90
C THR A 32 -13.64 -7.12 -4.78
N SER A 33 -14.33 -7.03 -3.64
CA SER A 33 -13.81 -6.35 -2.45
C SER A 33 -12.55 -7.03 -1.91
N ALA A 34 -12.55 -8.35 -1.78
CA ALA A 34 -11.40 -9.12 -1.33
C ALA A 34 -10.20 -9.00 -2.29
N ALA A 35 -10.45 -9.04 -3.61
CA ALA A 35 -9.41 -8.84 -4.62
C ALA A 35 -8.78 -7.44 -4.53
N LYS A 36 -9.59 -6.41 -4.27
CA LYS A 36 -9.10 -5.04 -4.06
C LYS A 36 -8.20 -4.95 -2.83
N LEU A 37 -8.64 -5.51 -1.70
CA LEU A 37 -7.84 -5.55 -0.46
C LEU A 37 -6.53 -6.32 -0.65
N HIS A 38 -6.56 -7.44 -1.37
CA HIS A 38 -5.36 -8.21 -1.68
C HIS A 38 -4.35 -7.39 -2.50
N LYS A 39 -4.82 -6.69 -3.53
CA LYS A 39 -3.98 -5.82 -4.36
C LYS A 39 -3.38 -4.67 -3.55
N GLU A 40 -4.16 -4.01 -2.71
CA GLU A 40 -3.68 -2.95 -1.82
C GLU A 40 -2.61 -3.47 -0.85
N SER A 41 -2.83 -4.64 -0.26
CA SER A 41 -1.86 -5.31 0.62
C SER A 41 -0.55 -5.65 -0.10
N GLU A 42 -0.62 -6.15 -1.34
CA GLU A 42 0.57 -6.46 -2.12
C GLU A 42 1.41 -5.20 -2.45
N VAL A 43 0.74 -4.09 -2.76
CA VAL A 43 1.40 -2.80 -3.02
C VAL A 43 2.07 -2.28 -1.75
N LEU A 44 1.37 -2.29 -0.62
CA LEU A 44 1.94 -1.88 0.66
C LEU A 44 3.13 -2.75 1.07
N ARG A 45 3.09 -4.06 0.80
CA ARG A 45 4.23 -4.95 1.03
C ARG A 45 5.45 -4.52 0.21
N LYS A 46 5.30 -4.25 -1.09
CA LYS A 46 6.39 -3.80 -1.96
C LYS A 46 7.00 -2.48 -1.48
N LEU A 47 6.14 -1.52 -1.12
CA LEU A 47 6.58 -0.23 -0.58
C LEU A 47 7.28 -0.38 0.77
N SER A 48 6.80 -1.28 1.65
CA SER A 48 7.46 -1.59 2.92
C SER A 48 8.84 -2.24 2.72
N GLU A 49 8.99 -3.10 1.73
CA GLU A 49 10.30 -3.69 1.37
C GLU A 49 11.27 -2.61 0.87
N GLU A 50 10.79 -1.67 0.05
CA GLU A 50 11.58 -0.51 -0.40
C GLU A 50 11.97 0.41 0.76
N ILE A 51 11.07 0.65 1.71
CA ILE A 51 11.37 1.39 2.95
C ILE A 51 12.46 0.68 3.74
N MET A 52 12.38 -0.64 3.90
CA MET A 52 13.35 -1.42 4.65
C MET A 52 14.73 -1.40 3.98
N MET A 53 14.79 -1.51 2.65
CA MET A 53 16.04 -1.37 1.90
C MET A 53 16.66 0.02 2.06
N ASN A 54 15.86 1.08 1.97
CA ASN A 54 16.35 2.46 2.19
C ASN A 54 16.80 2.68 3.64
N ALA A 55 16.06 2.16 4.62
CA ALA A 55 16.42 2.24 6.03
C ALA A 55 17.74 1.50 6.33
N GLU A 56 17.96 0.33 5.75
CA GLU A 56 19.20 -0.42 5.90
C GLU A 56 20.36 0.31 5.22
N ALA A 57 20.15 0.88 4.05
CA ALA A 57 21.17 1.65 3.37
C ALA A 57 21.53 2.95 4.11
N LEU A 58 20.59 3.54 4.85
CA LEU A 58 20.85 4.67 5.75
C LEU A 58 21.64 4.26 7.01
N ARG A 59 21.62 2.99 7.44
CA ARG A 59 22.46 2.53 8.56
C ARG A 59 23.95 2.44 8.21
N ASN A 60 24.30 2.43 6.92
CA ASN A 60 25.69 2.44 6.45
C ASN A 60 25.92 3.64 5.50
N PRO A 61 26.22 4.84 6.05
CA PRO A 61 26.15 6.10 5.32
C PRO A 61 27.16 6.26 4.17
N MET A 62 28.17 5.38 4.04
CA MET A 62 29.24 5.54 3.06
C MET A 62 28.81 5.47 1.58
N THR A 63 27.63 4.91 1.27
CA THR A 63 27.28 4.58 -0.13
C THR A 63 26.22 5.46 -0.79
N LEU A 64 25.35 6.15 -0.04
CA LEU A 64 24.20 6.86 -0.64
C LEU A 64 24.04 8.34 -0.26
N TRP A 65 24.51 8.76 0.92
CA TRP A 65 24.32 10.12 1.39
C TRP A 65 25.65 10.61 1.98
N PRO A 66 26.45 11.40 1.24
CA PRO A 66 27.66 11.98 1.81
C PRO A 66 27.27 12.75 3.08
N VAL A 67 28.12 12.62 4.11
CA VAL A 67 27.96 13.25 5.43
C VAL A 67 28.17 14.76 5.28
N GLU A 68 27.23 15.42 4.63
CA GLU A 68 27.13 16.87 4.56
C GLU A 68 26.14 17.30 5.64
N ASN A 69 26.50 18.34 6.39
CA ASN A 69 25.83 18.79 7.61
C ASN A 69 24.49 19.49 7.29
N GLU A 70 23.61 18.81 6.57
CA GLU A 70 22.42 19.35 5.92
C GLU A 70 21.20 18.50 6.21
N LEU A 71 20.04 19.17 6.21
CA LEU A 71 18.74 18.51 6.17
C LEU A 71 18.41 18.24 4.71
N LYS A 72 18.18 16.97 4.35
CA LYS A 72 17.83 16.60 2.99
C LYS A 72 16.63 15.66 2.98
N THR A 73 15.64 16.00 2.14
CA THR A 73 14.44 15.20 1.95
C THR A 73 14.39 14.69 0.51
N ILE A 74 14.26 13.38 0.35
CA ILE A 74 13.98 12.72 -0.93
C ILE A 74 12.51 12.33 -0.95
N ILE A 75 11.81 12.70 -2.02
CA ILE A 75 10.40 12.38 -2.22
C ILE A 75 10.27 11.52 -3.46
N THR A 76 9.68 10.34 -3.30
CA THR A 76 9.34 9.43 -4.39
C THR A 76 7.85 9.17 -4.38
N THR A 77 7.20 9.30 -5.55
CA THR A 77 5.75 9.16 -5.70
C THR A 77 5.42 7.89 -6.48
N TYR A 78 4.36 7.18 -6.07
CA TYR A 78 3.97 5.88 -6.61
C TYR A 78 2.51 5.83 -7.02
N ASP A 79 2.20 4.98 -7.99
CA ASP A 79 0.85 4.72 -8.49
C ASP A 79 0.08 3.66 -7.66
N LEU A 80 -1.14 3.34 -8.08
CA LEU A 80 -2.02 2.32 -7.49
C LEU A 80 -1.47 0.89 -7.56
N ASN A 81 -0.36 0.67 -8.27
CA ASN A 81 0.29 -0.63 -8.43
C ASN A 81 1.66 -0.69 -7.73
N GLY A 82 2.07 0.40 -7.06
CA GLY A 82 3.35 0.50 -6.38
C GLY A 82 4.53 0.80 -7.31
N TYR A 83 4.29 1.33 -8.51
CA TYR A 83 5.36 1.76 -9.42
C TYR A 83 5.59 3.27 -9.32
N PRO A 84 6.84 3.74 -9.44
CA PRO A 84 7.15 5.17 -9.48
C PRO A 84 6.36 5.89 -10.59
N SER A 85 5.66 6.98 -10.24
CA SER A 85 4.83 7.74 -11.18
C SER A 85 4.73 9.20 -10.79
N SER A 86 4.79 10.08 -11.79
CA SER A 86 4.62 11.54 -11.63
C SER A 86 3.19 12.03 -11.91
N THR A 87 2.30 11.18 -12.44
CA THR A 87 0.99 11.61 -12.96
C THR A 87 -0.22 11.02 -12.25
N LYS A 88 -0.12 9.80 -11.71
CA LYS A 88 -1.24 9.09 -11.06
C LYS A 88 -0.87 8.69 -9.64
N ILE A 89 -0.51 9.70 -8.85
CA ILE A 89 0.06 9.52 -7.51
C ILE A 89 -1.02 9.00 -6.56
N LYS A 90 -0.75 7.87 -5.94
CA LYS A 90 -1.58 7.27 -4.88
C LYS A 90 -0.85 7.21 -3.54
N TYR A 91 0.46 7.03 -3.58
CA TYR A 91 1.31 6.96 -2.40
C TYR A 91 2.53 7.85 -2.59
N THR A 92 3.01 8.44 -1.50
CA THR A 92 4.22 9.26 -1.48
C THR A 92 5.13 8.75 -0.38
N LEU A 93 6.36 8.40 -0.74
CA LEU A 93 7.43 8.07 0.18
C LEU A 93 8.32 9.30 0.35
N SER A 94 8.44 9.78 1.58
CA SER A 94 9.36 10.86 1.95
C SER A 94 10.43 10.31 2.88
N ILE A 95 11.69 10.51 2.54
CA ILE A 95 12.84 10.16 3.36
C ILE A 95 13.54 11.46 3.72
N THR A 96 13.44 11.86 4.97
CA THR A 96 14.10 13.05 5.51
C THR A 96 15.29 12.62 6.36
N TYR A 97 16.49 13.04 5.99
CA TYR A 97 17.71 12.83 6.76
C TYR A 97 18.14 14.17 7.36
N ASP A 98 18.31 14.20 8.69
CA ASP A 98 18.85 15.34 9.42
C ASP A 98 20.27 15.03 9.91
N ALA A 99 21.26 15.46 9.14
CA ALA A 99 22.67 15.32 9.49
C ALA A 99 23.15 16.38 10.50
N ARG A 100 22.32 17.36 10.87
CA ARG A 100 22.68 18.45 11.81
C ARG A 100 22.58 18.01 13.27
N SER A 101 21.86 16.92 13.53
CA SER A 101 21.72 16.35 14.87
C SER A 101 22.99 15.60 15.24
N ASP A 102 23.43 15.71 16.50
CA ASP A 102 24.56 14.95 17.06
C ASP A 102 24.38 13.42 16.90
N PHE A 103 23.15 12.96 16.62
CA PHE A 103 22.78 11.56 16.49
C PHE A 103 22.32 11.14 15.08
N HIS A 104 22.52 11.98 14.06
CA HIS A 104 22.08 11.78 12.66
C HIS A 104 20.77 10.98 12.53
N GLU A 105 19.65 11.66 12.34
CA GLU A 105 18.34 10.98 12.32
C GLU A 105 17.79 10.90 10.90
N ALA A 106 17.18 9.77 10.55
CA ALA A 106 16.39 9.63 9.34
C ALA A 106 14.93 9.32 9.67
N GLU A 107 14.01 10.04 9.05
CA GLU A 107 12.58 9.80 9.11
C GLU A 107 12.08 9.37 7.73
N ILE A 108 11.46 8.19 7.69
CA ILE A 108 10.84 7.63 6.49
C ILE A 108 9.33 7.62 6.70
N ILE A 109 8.60 8.34 5.84
CA ILE A 109 7.14 8.48 5.92
C ILE A 109 6.53 8.01 4.61
N LEU A 110 5.59 7.07 4.70
CA LEU A 110 4.71 6.69 3.60
C LEU A 110 3.33 7.31 3.83
N THR A 111 2.90 8.19 2.94
CA THR A 111 1.56 8.80 2.96
C THR A 111 0.71 8.30 1.80
N ASP A 112 -0.61 8.35 1.97
CA ASP A 112 -1.55 8.21 0.86
C ASP A 112 -1.75 9.55 0.11
N LYS A 113 -2.52 9.53 -0.98
CA LYS A 113 -2.85 10.73 -1.78
C LYS A 113 -3.58 11.86 -1.04
N GLU A 114 -4.13 11.58 0.15
CA GLU A 114 -4.81 12.56 1.00
C GLU A 114 -3.89 13.01 2.16
N ASP A 115 -2.59 12.72 2.05
CA ASP A 115 -1.56 12.98 3.05
C ASP A 115 -1.78 12.26 4.40
N ASN A 116 -2.57 11.19 4.42
CA ASN A 116 -2.67 10.34 5.62
C ASN A 116 -1.42 9.47 5.74
N ALA A 117 -0.76 9.53 6.89
CA ALA A 117 0.37 8.66 7.20
C ALA A 117 -0.08 7.19 7.30
N LEU A 118 0.44 6.35 6.42
CA LEU A 118 0.24 4.90 6.43
C LEU A 118 1.34 4.19 7.22
N LEU A 119 2.56 4.73 7.16
CA LEU A 119 3.71 4.24 7.90
C LEU A 119 4.66 5.39 8.22
N THR A 120 5.21 5.39 9.43
CA THR A 120 6.29 6.28 9.85
C THR A 120 7.36 5.46 10.52
N LEU A 121 8.60 5.58 10.06
CA LEU A 121 9.77 4.94 10.64
C LEU A 121 10.82 5.99 10.96
N LYS A 122 11.29 6.01 12.20
CA LYS A 122 12.43 6.82 12.63
C LYS A 122 13.63 5.90 12.82
N VAL A 123 14.74 6.23 12.18
CA VAL A 123 15.97 5.45 12.18
C VAL A 123 17.10 6.34 12.66
N ASN A 124 17.83 5.88 13.67
CA ASN A 124 19.09 6.50 14.05
C ASN A 124 20.16 6.01 13.08
N VAL A 125 20.84 6.94 12.43
CA VAL A 125 21.95 6.65 11.52
C VAL A 125 23.22 6.63 12.36
N LEU A 126 23.83 5.44 12.46
CA LEU A 126 25.11 5.28 13.15
C LEU A 126 26.17 6.01 12.33
N SER A 127 26.66 7.14 12.81
CA SER A 127 27.98 7.62 12.42
C SER A 127 28.99 6.73 13.15
N GLU A 128 29.84 6.01 12.41
CA GLU A 128 31.03 5.46 13.03
C GLU A 128 31.85 6.65 13.54
N VAL A 129 31.77 6.90 14.85
CA VAL A 129 32.74 7.69 15.59
C VAL A 129 34.04 6.90 15.49
N ASN A 130 34.83 7.18 14.46
CA ASN A 130 36.22 6.78 14.41
C ASN A 130 36.98 7.77 15.32
N PRO A 131 37.53 7.34 16.46
CA PRO A 131 38.37 8.20 17.30
C PRO A 131 39.70 8.54 16.64
#